data_AF-A0A5B9QUK5-F1
#
_entry.id   AF-A0A5B9QUK5-F1
#
_cell.length_a   1.000
_cell.length_b   1.000
_cell.length_c   1.000
_cell.angle_alpha   90.00
_cell.angle_beta   90.00
_cell.angle_gamma   90.00
#
_symmetry.space_group_name_H-M   'P 1'
#
loop_
_entity.id
_entity.type
_entity.pdbx_description
1 polymer ?
#
loop_
_entity_poly.entity_id
_entity_poly.type
_entity_poly.pdbx_seq_one_letter_code
_entity_poly.pdbx_strand_id
1 'polypeptide(L)'
;MRCVLVVIGLTLTVGIQAFWGTRARAQEAREAEQAASISEQLEASRTWPQFRQVDEPSRQLEVATILKYTNVTRVLNPEEVVTSLVLLCVDEGRPVAAIQVFAWDGNVCHELDYLARQPGYVAAYEGPLQWRPISSGIKFQALPAATAPAAEASRRMLQMKGFARRFRCTLTGWNADNSDRQTLRLMPRALYRYRIDTAPQRGSFDGAVFAFAQGTDPEALLLIEAVRDSQGEHWEYAFCRATSGGLQATLGDAVVWRAEKDPASHPQLPHFTYRRRLEVD
;
A
#
# COMPACT_ATOMS: atom_id res chain seq x y z
N MET A 1 44.82 -61.82 35.05
CA MET A 1 45.51 -61.00 34.03
C MET A 1 44.46 -60.26 33.22
N ARG A 2 44.15 -59.01 33.59
CA ARG A 2 44.46 -57.74 32.86
C ARG A 2 43.88 -57.73 31.42
N CYS A 3 42.74 -57.06 31.22
CA CYS A 3 42.60 -55.67 30.70
C CYS A 3 42.88 -55.55 29.18
N VAL A 4 41.90 -55.10 28.39
CA VAL A 4 41.69 -53.70 27.95
C VAL A 4 40.48 -53.67 26.99
N LEU A 5 39.50 -52.81 27.28
CA LEU A 5 38.34 -52.46 26.46
C LEU A 5 38.70 -51.17 25.69
N VAL A 6 38.62 -51.16 24.35
CA VAL A 6 38.91 -49.98 23.52
C VAL A 6 37.60 -49.30 23.11
N VAL A 7 37.35 -48.12 23.68
CA VAL A 7 36.29 -47.19 23.31
C VAL A 7 36.86 -46.20 22.30
N ILE A 8 36.57 -46.39 21.00
CA ILE A 8 36.85 -45.41 19.95
C ILE A 8 35.58 -45.29 19.09
N GLY A 9 34.75 -44.29 19.39
CA GLY A 9 33.50 -44.10 18.64
C GLY A 9 32.61 -42.95 19.09
N LEU A 10 33.16 -41.87 19.67
CA LEU A 10 32.33 -40.77 20.19
C LEU A 10 32.85 -39.34 19.92
N THR A 11 33.93 -39.16 19.16
CA THR A 11 34.53 -37.82 18.93
C THR A 11 34.30 -37.22 17.55
N LEU A 12 33.74 -37.95 16.58
CA LEU A 12 33.54 -37.43 15.21
C LEU A 12 32.20 -36.70 14.99
N THR A 13 31.19 -36.93 15.84
CA THR A 13 29.84 -36.34 15.67
C THR A 13 29.74 -34.90 16.19
N VAL A 14 30.52 -34.53 17.21
CA VAL A 14 30.47 -33.18 17.81
C VAL A 14 31.07 -32.10 16.90
N GLY A 15 32.11 -32.43 16.12
CA GLY A 15 32.74 -31.47 15.20
C GLY A 15 31.88 -31.10 13.99
N ILE A 16 31.05 -32.02 13.52
CA ILE A 16 30.17 -31.78 12.37
C ILE A 16 29.01 -30.85 12.76
N GLN A 17 28.41 -31.02 13.94
CA GLN A 17 27.31 -30.14 14.37
C GLN A 17 27.76 -28.68 14.59
N ALA A 18 28.97 -28.45 15.11
CA ALA A 18 29.50 -27.10 15.30
C ALA A 18 29.78 -26.36 13.98
N PHE A 19 30.22 -27.07 12.94
CA PHE A 19 30.51 -26.48 11.62
C PHE A 19 29.26 -26.14 10.81
N TRP A 20 28.18 -26.91 10.97
CA TRP A 20 26.92 -26.62 10.29
C TRP A 20 26.18 -25.43 10.93
N GLY A 21 26.26 -25.30 12.27
CA GLY A 21 25.67 -24.17 12.98
C GLY A 21 26.30 -22.81 12.68
N THR A 22 27.60 -22.75 12.36
CA THR A 22 28.26 -21.48 12.00
C THR A 22 27.92 -21.02 10.59
N ARG A 23 27.79 -21.95 9.63
CA ARG A 23 27.38 -21.63 8.26
C ARG A 23 25.94 -21.13 8.18
N ALA A 24 25.01 -21.76 8.88
CA ALA A 24 23.61 -21.34 8.93
C ALA A 24 23.48 -19.91 9.47
N ARG A 25 24.11 -19.60 10.61
CA ARG A 25 24.09 -18.25 11.20
C ARG A 25 24.74 -17.19 10.31
N ALA A 26 25.83 -17.52 9.62
CA ALA A 26 26.46 -16.60 8.68
C ALA A 26 25.60 -16.33 7.45
N GLN A 27 24.77 -17.29 7.04
CA GLN A 27 23.81 -17.11 5.97
C GLN A 27 22.65 -16.22 6.41
N GLU A 28 22.01 -16.55 7.54
CA GLU A 28 20.92 -15.76 8.13
C GLU A 28 21.34 -14.29 8.35
N ALA A 29 22.55 -14.05 8.85
CA ALA A 29 23.07 -12.70 9.06
C ALA A 29 23.22 -11.91 7.76
N ARG A 30 23.70 -12.55 6.68
CA ARG A 30 23.84 -11.92 5.36
C ARG A 30 22.47 -11.62 4.72
N GLU A 31 21.52 -12.52 4.87
CA GLU A 31 20.14 -12.32 4.38
C GLU A 31 19.46 -11.17 5.13
N ALA A 32 19.62 -11.09 6.45
CA ALA A 32 19.11 -9.98 7.25
C ALA A 32 19.75 -8.64 6.90
N GLU A 33 21.07 -8.61 6.67
CA GLU A 33 21.79 -7.42 6.21
C GLU A 33 21.31 -6.96 4.83
N GLN A 34 21.12 -7.91 3.91
CA GLN A 34 20.55 -7.63 2.59
C GLN A 34 19.12 -7.09 2.68
N ALA A 35 18.24 -7.70 3.49
CA ALA A 35 16.87 -7.24 3.68
C ALA A 35 16.81 -5.83 4.31
N ALA A 36 17.74 -5.51 5.22
CA ALA A 36 17.90 -4.19 5.80
C ALA A 36 18.34 -3.15 4.75
N SER A 37 19.35 -3.49 3.94
CA SER A 37 19.81 -2.64 2.82
C SER A 37 18.69 -2.36 1.81
N ILE A 38 17.93 -3.39 1.42
CA ILE A 38 16.77 -3.20 0.54
C ILE A 38 15.73 -2.28 1.20
N SER A 39 15.42 -2.47 2.49
CA SER A 39 14.46 -1.63 3.21
C SER A 39 14.90 -0.16 3.27
N GLU A 40 16.20 0.10 3.42
CA GLU A 40 16.77 1.46 3.36
C GLU A 40 16.62 2.08 1.97
N GLN A 41 16.87 1.31 0.91
CA GLN A 41 16.66 1.77 -0.48
C GLN A 41 15.18 2.12 -0.75
N LEU A 42 14.23 1.32 -0.25
CA LEU A 42 12.79 1.62 -0.36
C LEU A 42 12.41 2.89 0.43
N GLU A 43 13.00 3.12 1.60
CA GLU A 43 12.78 4.36 2.36
C GLU A 43 13.36 5.58 1.64
N ALA A 44 14.57 5.46 1.09
CA ALA A 44 15.21 6.52 0.33
C ALA A 44 14.43 6.87 -0.93
N SER A 45 13.77 5.89 -1.56
CA SER A 45 13.03 6.09 -2.81
C SER A 45 11.78 6.97 -2.67
N ARG A 46 11.29 7.23 -1.46
CA ARG A 46 10.11 8.10 -1.22
C ARG A 46 10.23 9.50 -1.82
N THR A 47 11.45 9.97 -2.09
CA THR A 47 11.74 11.29 -2.66
C THR A 47 11.87 11.29 -4.18
N TRP A 48 11.89 10.12 -4.83
CA TRP A 48 12.01 10.01 -6.29
C TRP A 48 10.88 10.70 -7.05
N PRO A 49 9.59 10.50 -6.72
CA PRO A 49 8.53 11.15 -7.47
C PRO A 49 8.39 12.62 -7.06
N GLN A 50 8.55 13.51 -8.04
CA GLN A 50 8.31 14.94 -7.88
C GLN A 50 6.89 15.27 -8.33
N PHE A 51 5.98 15.31 -7.37
CA PHE A 51 4.57 15.63 -7.62
C PHE A 51 4.31 17.13 -7.69
N ARG A 52 3.47 17.53 -8.64
CA ARG A 52 3.01 18.91 -8.84
C ARG A 52 1.66 18.94 -9.55
N GLN A 53 0.95 20.05 -9.41
CA GLN A 53 -0.15 20.37 -10.32
C GLN A 53 0.40 20.74 -11.70
N VAL A 54 -0.36 20.45 -12.75
CA VAL A 54 -0.01 20.82 -14.13
C VAL A 54 0.00 22.33 -14.30
N ASP A 55 -0.96 23.02 -13.68
CA ASP A 55 -1.14 24.48 -13.82
C ASP A 55 -0.29 25.29 -12.84
N GLU A 56 0.26 24.64 -11.80
CA GLU A 56 1.21 25.22 -10.83
C GLU A 56 2.52 24.43 -10.79
N PRO A 57 3.33 24.42 -11.87
CA PRO A 57 4.46 23.51 -12.02
C PRO A 57 5.62 23.75 -11.05
N SER A 58 5.64 24.89 -10.35
CA SER A 58 6.63 25.25 -9.33
C SER A 58 6.25 24.80 -7.91
N ARG A 59 4.98 24.47 -7.66
CA ARG A 59 4.49 24.02 -6.36
C ARG A 59 4.67 22.51 -6.25
N GLN A 60 5.67 22.08 -5.48
CA GLN A 60 5.86 20.69 -5.15
C GLN A 60 4.84 20.26 -4.08
N LEU A 61 4.20 19.11 -4.29
CA LEU A 61 3.24 18.55 -3.34
C LEU A 61 3.94 17.73 -2.26
N GLU A 62 3.30 17.63 -1.10
CA GLU A 62 3.79 16.82 0.01
C GLU A 62 3.62 15.33 -0.31
N VAL A 63 4.66 14.53 -0.02
CA VAL A 63 4.58 13.07 -0.05
C VAL A 63 4.69 12.55 1.39
N ALA A 64 3.57 12.06 1.91
CA ALA A 64 3.45 11.58 3.28
C ALA A 64 3.51 10.06 3.35
N THR A 65 4.39 9.51 4.20
CA THR A 65 4.40 8.06 4.51
C THR A 65 3.29 7.75 5.52
N ILE A 66 2.30 6.97 5.09
CA ILE A 66 1.11 6.66 5.91
C ILE A 66 1.13 5.27 6.51
N LEU A 67 1.97 4.38 5.98
CA LEU A 67 2.18 3.05 6.52
C LEU A 67 3.58 2.55 6.16
N LYS A 68 4.24 1.92 7.13
CA LYS A 68 5.34 0.97 6.90
C LYS A 68 4.81 -0.43 7.23
N TYR A 69 5.05 -1.39 6.35
CA TYR A 69 4.54 -2.74 6.50
C TYR A 69 5.55 -3.78 6.02
N THR A 70 5.27 -5.04 6.32
CA THR A 70 6.05 -6.19 5.88
C THR A 70 5.11 -7.22 5.29
N ASN A 71 5.49 -7.89 4.20
CA ASN A 71 4.65 -8.93 3.62
C ASN A 71 5.17 -10.33 3.93
N VAL A 72 5.01 -10.75 5.17
CA VAL A 72 5.42 -12.10 5.63
C VAL A 72 4.66 -13.23 4.94
N THR A 73 3.53 -12.94 4.29
CA THR A 73 2.69 -13.96 3.64
C THR A 73 3.10 -14.28 2.21
N ARG A 74 3.87 -13.40 1.57
CA ARG A 74 4.35 -13.59 0.19
C ARG A 74 5.81 -13.99 0.09
N VAL A 75 6.52 -14.02 1.22
CA VAL A 75 7.93 -14.41 1.28
C VAL A 75 8.00 -15.82 1.86
N LEU A 76 8.81 -16.69 1.25
CA LEU A 76 8.99 -18.08 1.70
C LEU A 76 9.90 -18.16 2.93
N ASN A 77 10.87 -17.24 3.04
CA ASN A 77 11.86 -17.18 4.11
C ASN A 77 11.65 -15.93 4.99
N PRO A 78 11.47 -16.06 6.32
CA PRO A 78 11.30 -14.92 7.20
C PRO A 78 12.47 -13.91 7.19
N GLU A 79 13.71 -14.34 6.88
CA GLU A 79 14.87 -13.44 6.78
C GLU A 79 14.82 -12.49 5.57
N GLU A 80 14.03 -12.83 4.54
CA GLU A 80 13.85 -12.01 3.33
C GLU A 80 12.76 -10.93 3.49
N VAL A 81 12.21 -10.78 4.70
CA VAL A 81 11.12 -9.84 4.96
C VAL A 81 11.63 -8.40 4.94
N VAL A 82 11.33 -7.72 3.84
CA VAL A 82 11.67 -6.31 3.61
C VAL A 82 10.54 -5.39 4.10
N THR A 83 10.91 -4.24 4.66
CA THR A 83 9.95 -3.18 5.01
C THR A 83 9.55 -2.39 3.76
N SER A 84 8.27 -2.46 3.41
CA SER A 84 7.64 -1.73 2.31
C SER A 84 6.81 -0.55 2.81
N LEU A 85 6.43 0.36 1.92
CA LEU A 85 5.76 1.61 2.28
C LEU A 85 4.44 1.79 1.54
N VAL A 86 3.52 2.52 2.19
CA VAL A 86 2.44 3.22 1.50
C VAL A 86 2.61 4.71 1.72
N LEU A 87 2.65 5.45 0.61
CA LEU A 87 2.77 6.90 0.56
C LEU A 87 1.48 7.50 0.00
N LEU A 88 1.18 8.74 0.39
CA LEU A 88 0.19 9.58 -0.26
C LEU A 88 0.86 10.85 -0.78
N CYS A 89 0.55 11.22 -2.02
CA CYS A 89 0.75 12.59 -2.47
C CYS A 89 -0.43 13.43 -2.00
N VAL A 90 -0.16 14.52 -1.30
CA VAL A 90 -1.16 15.35 -0.63
C VAL A 90 -1.13 16.76 -1.21
N ASP A 91 -2.31 17.25 -1.58
CA ASP A 91 -2.54 18.62 -2.03
C ASP A 91 -3.61 19.28 -1.17
N GLU A 92 -3.25 20.38 -0.50
CA GLU A 92 -4.12 21.10 0.43
C GLU A 92 -4.77 20.18 1.49
N GLY A 93 -3.97 19.24 1.99
CA GLY A 93 -4.40 18.22 2.94
C GLY A 93 -5.14 17.03 2.30
N ARG A 94 -5.63 17.11 1.06
CA ARG A 94 -6.35 16.01 0.40
C ARG A 94 -5.38 15.08 -0.37
N PRO A 95 -5.48 13.75 -0.22
CA PRO A 95 -4.73 12.82 -1.07
C PRO A 95 -5.15 12.91 -2.54
N VAL A 96 -4.18 13.01 -3.44
CA VAL A 96 -4.36 13.07 -4.91
C VAL A 96 -3.74 11.89 -5.65
N ALA A 97 -2.81 11.18 -5.01
CA ALA A 97 -2.28 9.90 -5.46
C ALA A 97 -1.89 9.02 -4.26
N ALA A 98 -1.95 7.71 -4.44
CA ALA A 98 -1.34 6.72 -3.55
C ALA A 98 -0.13 6.09 -4.25
N ILE A 99 0.85 5.67 -3.46
CA ILE A 99 2.05 4.98 -3.96
C ILE A 99 2.34 3.83 -3.01
N GLN A 100 2.41 2.62 -3.53
CA GLN A 100 3.03 1.51 -2.84
C GLN A 100 4.48 1.39 -3.27
N VAL A 101 5.37 1.27 -2.29
CA VAL A 101 6.80 1.11 -2.50
C VAL A 101 7.22 -0.23 -1.96
N PHE A 102 7.72 -1.11 -2.83
CA PHE A 102 8.09 -2.48 -2.47
C PHE A 102 9.23 -2.99 -3.34
N ALA A 103 9.91 -4.03 -2.88
CA ALA A 103 10.91 -4.74 -3.66
C ALA A 103 10.25 -5.87 -4.47
N TRP A 104 10.55 -5.94 -5.77
CA TRP A 104 10.09 -7.02 -6.63
C TRP A 104 11.04 -7.24 -7.81
N ASP A 105 11.39 -8.50 -8.08
CA ASP A 105 12.21 -8.90 -9.22
C ASP A 105 13.54 -8.11 -9.34
N GLY A 106 14.20 -7.91 -8.19
CA GLY A 106 15.46 -7.14 -8.11
C GLY A 106 15.30 -5.63 -8.36
N ASN A 107 14.09 -5.07 -8.23
CA ASN A 107 13.82 -3.65 -8.40
C ASN A 107 13.11 -3.06 -7.16
N VAL A 108 13.36 -1.78 -6.91
CA VAL A 108 12.43 -0.91 -6.19
C VAL A 108 11.28 -0.59 -7.14
N CYS A 109 10.07 -0.97 -6.74
CA CYS A 109 8.85 -0.70 -7.48
C CYS A 109 8.06 0.38 -6.77
N HIS A 110 7.62 1.39 -7.52
CA HIS A 110 6.58 2.32 -7.11
C HIS A 110 5.34 1.98 -7.92
N GLU A 111 4.31 1.47 -7.27
CA GLU A 111 2.99 1.27 -7.86
C GLU A 111 2.12 2.47 -7.49
N LEU A 112 1.77 3.28 -8.49
CA LEU A 112 1.07 4.55 -8.35
C LEU A 112 -0.38 4.40 -8.79
N ASP A 113 -1.28 4.94 -7.97
CA ASP A 113 -2.70 5.01 -8.28
C ASP A 113 -3.24 6.43 -8.05
N TYR A 114 -4.03 6.91 -9.02
CA TYR A 114 -4.55 8.26 -9.04
C TYR A 114 -5.84 8.41 -8.22
N LEU A 115 -5.84 9.35 -7.26
CA LEU A 115 -6.94 9.56 -6.29
C LEU A 115 -7.69 10.89 -6.48
N ALA A 116 -7.19 11.78 -7.34
CA ALA A 116 -7.86 13.04 -7.60
C ALA A 116 -9.16 12.82 -8.39
N ARG A 117 -10.17 13.65 -8.09
CA ARG A 117 -11.49 13.59 -8.77
C ARG A 117 -11.41 14.04 -10.22
N GLN A 118 -10.43 14.89 -10.54
CA GLN A 118 -10.19 15.43 -11.87
C GLN A 118 -8.70 15.26 -12.24
N PRO A 119 -8.37 15.11 -13.53
CA PRO A 119 -7.00 15.23 -14.01
C PRO A 119 -6.38 16.58 -13.62
N GLY A 120 -5.06 16.65 -13.58
CA GLY A 120 -4.36 17.90 -13.25
C GLY A 120 -3.10 17.75 -12.42
N TYR A 121 -2.65 16.53 -12.16
CA TYR A 121 -1.40 16.27 -11.43
C TYR A 121 -0.44 15.47 -12.29
N VAL A 122 0.85 15.67 -12.06
CA VAL A 122 1.94 14.95 -12.70
C VAL A 122 2.97 14.56 -11.65
N ALA A 123 3.53 13.35 -11.77
CA ALA A 123 4.74 12.94 -11.06
C ALA A 123 5.88 12.80 -12.06
N ALA A 124 6.94 13.58 -11.88
CA ALA A 124 8.18 13.38 -12.61
C ALA A 124 9.07 12.39 -11.85
N TYR A 125 9.67 11.46 -12.58
CA TYR A 125 10.75 10.60 -12.11
C TYR A 125 12.07 11.04 -12.76
N GLU A 126 13.17 10.36 -12.47
CA GLU A 126 14.44 10.62 -13.14
C GLU A 126 14.32 10.49 -14.67
N GLY A 127 14.98 11.40 -15.39
CA GLY A 127 14.96 11.43 -16.86
C GLY A 127 13.68 12.04 -17.46
N PRO A 128 13.28 11.64 -18.67
CA PRO A 128 12.12 12.23 -19.36
C PRO A 128 10.77 11.63 -18.89
N LEU A 129 10.78 10.67 -17.97
CA LEU A 129 9.56 9.95 -17.58
C LEU A 129 8.66 10.81 -16.71
N GLN A 130 7.41 10.97 -17.16
CA GLN A 130 6.38 11.66 -16.41
C GLN A 130 5.11 10.82 -16.37
N TRP A 131 4.63 10.54 -15.16
CA TRP A 131 3.30 9.98 -14.95
C TRP A 131 2.28 11.12 -14.90
N ARG A 132 1.42 11.21 -15.91
CA ARG A 132 0.40 12.24 -16.09
C ARG A 132 -0.94 11.59 -16.48
N PRO A 133 -1.70 11.06 -15.51
CA PRO A 133 -3.02 10.48 -15.76
C PRO A 133 -3.95 11.47 -16.46
N ILE A 134 -4.63 11.01 -17.51
CA ILE A 134 -5.62 11.81 -18.25
C ILE A 134 -7.06 11.59 -17.75
N SER A 135 -7.26 10.71 -16.77
CA SER A 135 -8.57 10.42 -16.17
C SER A 135 -8.41 10.07 -14.68
N SER A 136 -9.51 10.14 -13.93
CA SER A 136 -9.52 9.63 -12.56
C SER A 136 -9.53 8.10 -12.56
N GLY A 137 -8.69 7.49 -11.70
CA GLY A 137 -8.64 6.04 -11.53
C GLY A 137 -9.68 5.50 -10.56
N ILE A 138 -10.39 6.40 -9.88
CA ILE A 138 -11.35 6.06 -8.84
C ILE A 138 -12.68 6.76 -9.09
N LYS A 139 -13.76 6.13 -8.63
CA LYS A 139 -15.11 6.70 -8.74
C LYS A 139 -15.70 6.88 -7.36
N PHE A 140 -15.92 8.14 -6.99
CA PHE A 140 -16.68 8.47 -5.80
C PHE A 140 -18.16 8.18 -5.98
N GLN A 141 -18.77 7.59 -4.96
CA GLN A 141 -20.18 7.23 -4.93
C GLN A 141 -20.78 7.66 -3.60
N ALA A 142 -22.03 8.14 -3.61
CA ALA A 142 -22.77 8.42 -2.39
C ALA A 142 -22.87 7.16 -1.51
N LEU A 143 -22.63 7.31 -0.21
CA LEU A 143 -22.67 6.21 0.74
C LEU A 143 -24.13 5.88 1.11
N PRO A 144 -24.68 4.71 0.74
CA PRO A 144 -26.10 4.41 0.94
C PRO A 144 -26.50 4.39 2.42
N ALA A 145 -27.66 4.94 2.73
CA ALA A 145 -28.21 5.02 4.09
C ALA A 145 -27.23 5.64 5.12
N ALA A 146 -26.37 6.56 4.68
CA ALA A 146 -25.53 7.34 5.58
C ALA A 146 -26.36 8.42 6.28
N THR A 147 -26.17 8.58 7.58
CA THR A 147 -26.57 9.82 8.27
C THR A 147 -25.73 10.99 7.74
N ALA A 148 -26.28 12.20 7.74
CA ALA A 148 -25.52 13.39 7.37
C ALA A 148 -24.18 13.51 8.15
N PRO A 149 -23.14 14.12 7.57
CA PRO A 149 -21.91 14.41 8.28
C PRO A 149 -22.18 15.16 9.59
N ALA A 150 -21.59 14.69 10.69
CA ALA A 150 -21.71 15.38 11.96
C ALA A 150 -20.99 16.74 11.93
N ALA A 151 -21.48 17.71 12.71
CA ALA A 151 -20.85 19.03 12.81
C ALA A 151 -19.43 18.96 13.43
N GLU A 152 -19.24 18.10 14.42
CA GLU A 152 -17.94 17.91 15.10
C GLU A 152 -17.02 16.95 14.33
N ALA A 153 -15.76 17.36 14.16
CA ALA A 153 -14.74 16.55 13.49
C ALA A 153 -14.51 15.19 14.17
N SER A 154 -14.55 15.10 15.50
CA SER A 154 -14.41 13.84 16.23
C SER A 154 -15.54 12.86 15.91
N ARG A 155 -16.80 13.34 15.87
CA ARG A 155 -17.98 12.55 15.52
C ARG A 155 -17.97 12.08 14.07
N ARG A 156 -17.51 12.93 13.14
CA ARG A 156 -17.29 12.53 11.74
C ARG A 156 -16.30 11.38 11.61
N MET A 157 -15.23 11.38 12.39
CA MET A 157 -14.28 10.26 12.40
C MET A 157 -14.91 8.96 12.92
N LEU A 158 -15.81 9.04 13.90
CA LEU A 158 -16.58 7.88 14.36
C LEU A 158 -17.52 7.38 13.25
N GLN A 159 -18.21 8.27 12.54
CA GLN A 159 -19.04 7.92 11.39
C GLN A 159 -18.22 7.22 10.30
N MET A 160 -17.08 7.81 9.87
CA MET A 160 -16.19 7.20 8.87
C MET A 160 -15.72 5.81 9.27
N LYS A 161 -15.31 5.62 10.53
CA LYS A 161 -14.95 4.28 11.05
C LYS A 161 -16.12 3.31 11.01
N GLY A 162 -17.32 3.76 11.37
CA GLY A 162 -18.55 2.96 11.29
C GLY A 162 -18.86 2.56 9.86
N PHE A 163 -18.70 3.48 8.90
CA PHE A 163 -18.91 3.24 7.49
C PHE A 163 -17.89 2.27 6.89
N ALA A 164 -16.60 2.44 7.20
CA ALA A 164 -15.54 1.55 6.71
C ALA A 164 -15.81 0.09 7.09
N ARG A 165 -16.33 -0.17 8.30
CA ARG A 165 -16.68 -1.53 8.78
C ARG A 165 -17.84 -2.19 8.03
N ARG A 166 -18.64 -1.42 7.28
CA ARG A 166 -19.75 -1.96 6.48
C ARG A 166 -19.26 -2.65 5.21
N PHE A 167 -18.06 -2.32 4.76
CA PHE A 167 -17.47 -2.89 3.56
C PHE A 167 -16.71 -4.18 3.86
N ARG A 168 -16.70 -5.09 2.89
CA ARG A 168 -15.81 -6.26 2.87
C ARG A 168 -15.00 -6.20 1.59
N CYS A 169 -13.70 -6.48 1.68
CA CYS A 169 -12.86 -6.64 0.49
C CYS A 169 -12.34 -8.07 0.41
N THR A 170 -12.28 -8.57 -0.81
CA THR A 170 -11.75 -9.89 -1.13
C THR A 170 -10.73 -9.74 -2.24
N LEU A 171 -9.54 -10.30 -2.02
CA LEU A 171 -8.58 -10.58 -3.06
C LEU A 171 -9.08 -11.80 -3.83
N THR A 172 -9.22 -11.67 -5.15
CA THR A 172 -9.91 -12.63 -6.02
C THR A 172 -9.00 -13.27 -7.07
N GLY A 173 -7.68 -13.07 -6.98
CA GLY A 173 -6.77 -13.70 -7.93
C GLY A 173 -5.32 -13.20 -7.81
N TRP A 174 -4.45 -14.11 -7.40
CA TRP A 174 -3.01 -14.14 -7.57
C TRP A 174 -2.56 -15.38 -8.35
N ASN A 175 -3.21 -16.51 -8.14
CA ASN A 175 -2.95 -17.74 -8.88
C ASN A 175 -3.19 -17.51 -10.37
N ALA A 176 -2.51 -18.28 -11.21
CA ALA A 176 -2.67 -18.19 -12.66
C ALA A 176 -4.11 -18.54 -13.11
N ASP A 177 -4.82 -19.35 -12.33
CA ASP A 177 -6.21 -19.78 -12.58
C ASP A 177 -7.26 -18.94 -11.84
N ASN A 178 -6.85 -17.90 -11.08
CA ASN A 178 -7.71 -17.06 -10.23
C ASN A 178 -8.57 -17.86 -9.23
N SER A 179 -8.12 -19.04 -8.83
CA SER A 179 -8.83 -19.89 -7.85
C SER A 179 -8.72 -19.34 -6.42
N ASP A 180 -7.71 -18.53 -6.13
CA ASP A 180 -7.50 -17.98 -4.80
C ASP A 180 -8.50 -16.87 -4.50
N ARG A 181 -9.16 -17.01 -3.35
CA ARG A 181 -10.01 -15.96 -2.79
C ARG A 181 -9.66 -15.78 -1.33
N GLN A 182 -9.25 -14.58 -0.97
CA GLN A 182 -8.88 -14.25 0.40
C GLN A 182 -9.65 -13.03 0.88
N THR A 183 -10.42 -13.19 1.96
CA THR A 183 -11.04 -12.04 2.63
C THR A 183 -9.95 -11.20 3.30
N LEU A 184 -9.96 -9.91 2.99
CA LEU A 184 -9.01 -8.95 3.50
C LEU A 184 -9.50 -8.36 4.83
N ARG A 185 -8.57 -8.11 5.75
CA ARG A 185 -8.87 -7.54 7.05
C ARG A 185 -8.84 -6.02 6.97
N LEU A 186 -9.93 -5.36 7.38
CA LEU A 186 -9.93 -3.92 7.60
C LEU A 186 -8.93 -3.55 8.71
N MET A 187 -8.02 -2.63 8.44
CA MET A 187 -7.14 -2.07 9.46
C MET A 187 -7.94 -1.23 10.46
N PRO A 188 -7.69 -1.37 11.78
CA PRO A 188 -8.53 -0.76 12.82
C PRO A 188 -8.42 0.77 12.90
N ARG A 189 -7.33 1.34 12.38
CA ARG A 189 -7.08 2.78 12.33
C ARG A 189 -7.12 3.21 10.87
N ALA A 190 -7.68 4.41 10.63
CA ALA A 190 -7.43 5.10 9.36
C ALA A 190 -5.93 5.32 9.21
N LEU A 191 -5.40 5.08 8.02
CA LEU A 191 -3.99 5.33 7.69
C LEU A 191 -3.71 6.82 7.55
N TYR A 192 -4.70 7.57 7.06
CA TYR A 192 -4.60 9.01 6.91
C TYR A 192 -5.95 9.66 7.19
N ARG A 193 -5.93 10.83 7.81
CA ARG A 193 -7.10 11.67 8.01
C ARG A 193 -6.76 13.06 7.49
N TYR A 194 -7.68 13.65 6.75
CA TYR A 194 -7.52 14.98 6.21
C TYR A 194 -8.73 15.86 6.45
N ARG A 195 -8.44 17.15 6.58
CA ARG A 195 -9.42 18.22 6.62
C ARG A 195 -8.97 19.26 5.61
N ILE A 196 -9.91 19.77 4.84
CA ILE A 196 -9.64 20.81 3.85
C ILE A 196 -10.13 22.09 4.50
N ASP A 197 -9.23 22.83 5.13
CA ASP A 197 -9.62 24.03 5.89
C ASP A 197 -10.03 25.19 4.96
N THR A 198 -9.50 25.21 3.73
CA THR A 198 -9.93 26.08 2.63
C THR A 198 -11.11 25.52 1.85
N ALA A 199 -11.86 24.55 2.42
CA ALA A 199 -12.88 23.81 1.71
C ALA A 199 -13.77 24.74 0.88
N PRO A 200 -13.84 24.53 -0.44
CA PRO A 200 -14.72 25.32 -1.29
C PRO A 200 -16.17 25.22 -0.79
N GLN A 201 -17.01 26.20 -1.16
CA GLN A 201 -18.46 26.13 -0.87
C GLN A 201 -19.08 24.82 -1.33
N ARG A 202 -18.47 24.17 -2.34
CA ARG A 202 -18.79 22.83 -2.83
C ARG A 202 -17.54 21.98 -2.94
N GLY A 203 -17.55 20.79 -2.38
CA GLY A 203 -16.45 19.82 -2.42
C GLY A 203 -16.29 19.07 -1.11
N SER A 204 -15.26 18.25 -1.04
CA SER A 204 -14.88 17.52 0.17
C SER A 204 -14.35 18.48 1.23
N PHE A 205 -14.63 18.23 2.51
CA PHE A 205 -14.14 19.09 3.61
C PHE A 205 -13.56 18.31 4.81
N ASP A 206 -13.85 17.01 4.93
CA ASP A 206 -13.22 16.09 5.89
C ASP A 206 -13.17 14.71 5.23
N GLY A 207 -12.15 13.92 5.55
CA GLY A 207 -12.03 12.59 4.98
C GLY A 207 -10.99 11.73 5.67
N ALA A 208 -11.03 10.44 5.36
CA ALA A 208 -10.06 9.48 5.85
C ALA A 208 -9.79 8.38 4.82
N VAL A 209 -8.56 7.87 4.85
CA VAL A 209 -8.10 6.71 4.09
C VAL A 209 -8.01 5.52 5.03
N PHE A 210 -8.70 4.45 4.70
CA PHE A 210 -8.63 3.15 5.36
C PHE A 210 -7.99 2.14 4.43
N ALA A 211 -7.52 1.02 4.98
CA ALA A 211 -6.91 -0.07 4.23
C ALA A 211 -7.54 -1.41 4.58
N PHE A 212 -7.76 -2.22 3.55
CA PHE A 212 -8.03 -3.65 3.66
C PHE A 212 -6.74 -4.39 3.32
N ALA A 213 -6.26 -5.20 4.26
CA ALA A 213 -4.93 -5.77 4.21
C ALA A 213 -4.93 -7.30 4.28
N GLN A 214 -3.96 -7.90 3.62
CA GLN A 214 -3.51 -9.26 3.85
C GLN A 214 -2.36 -9.23 4.87
N GLY A 215 -2.60 -9.72 6.08
CA GLY A 215 -1.65 -9.51 7.18
C GLY A 215 -1.53 -8.01 7.51
N THR A 216 -0.37 -7.42 7.22
CA THR A 216 -0.11 -5.98 7.33
C THR A 216 0.05 -5.28 5.98
N ASP A 217 0.04 -6.02 4.86
CA ASP A 217 0.14 -5.50 3.49
C ASP A 217 -1.23 -5.00 2.99
N PRO A 218 -1.43 -3.68 2.78
CA PRO A 218 -2.67 -3.16 2.21
C PRO A 218 -2.84 -3.62 0.77
N GLU A 219 -3.99 -4.21 0.45
CA GLU A 219 -4.32 -4.64 -0.93
C GLU A 219 -5.33 -3.68 -1.58
N ALA A 220 -6.17 -3.03 -0.77
CA ALA A 220 -7.13 -2.03 -1.23
C ALA A 220 -7.21 -0.88 -0.24
N LEU A 221 -7.27 0.35 -0.78
CA LEU A 221 -7.55 1.56 -0.02
C LEU A 221 -9.01 1.97 -0.18
N LEU A 222 -9.61 2.45 0.91
CA LEU A 222 -10.96 3.01 0.95
C LEU A 222 -10.89 4.46 1.40
N LEU A 223 -11.31 5.36 0.53
CA LEU A 223 -11.49 6.77 0.84
C LEU A 223 -12.95 6.98 1.25
N ILE A 224 -13.17 7.68 2.37
CA ILE A 224 -14.50 8.16 2.78
C ILE A 224 -14.40 9.66 2.99
N GLU A 225 -15.27 10.42 2.33
CA GLU A 225 -15.26 11.88 2.32
C GLU A 225 -16.60 12.46 2.73
N ALA A 226 -16.58 13.45 3.62
CA ALA A 226 -17.69 14.35 3.82
C ALA A 226 -17.64 15.41 2.72
N VAL A 227 -18.72 15.51 1.96
CA VAL A 227 -18.84 16.38 0.79
C VAL A 227 -20.00 17.33 1.00
N ARG A 228 -19.84 18.58 0.56
CA ARG A 228 -20.90 19.57 0.47
C ARG A 228 -21.14 19.92 -0.99
N ASP A 229 -22.39 19.96 -1.43
CA ASP A 229 -22.76 20.43 -2.76
C ASP A 229 -24.11 21.18 -2.73
N SER A 230 -24.76 21.35 -3.89
CA SER A 230 -26.08 21.99 -3.98
C SER A 230 -27.22 21.23 -3.30
N GLN A 231 -27.04 19.93 -3.00
CA GLN A 231 -28.03 19.09 -2.31
C GLN A 231 -27.78 19.04 -0.80
N GLY A 232 -26.67 19.62 -0.32
CA GLY A 232 -26.31 19.68 1.10
C GLY A 232 -25.07 18.86 1.43
N GLU A 233 -24.93 18.49 2.70
CA GLU A 233 -23.81 17.69 3.19
C GLU A 233 -24.14 16.20 3.18
N HIS A 234 -23.26 15.40 2.59
CA HIS A 234 -23.42 13.96 2.48
C HIS A 234 -22.05 13.25 2.54
N TRP A 235 -22.09 11.92 2.59
CA TRP A 235 -20.89 11.08 2.57
C TRP A 235 -20.73 10.44 1.20
N GLU A 236 -19.50 10.45 0.71
CA GLU A 236 -19.08 9.68 -0.46
C GLU A 236 -17.97 8.70 -0.09
N TYR A 237 -17.81 7.65 -0.89
CA TYR A 237 -16.70 6.72 -0.79
C TYR A 237 -16.13 6.37 -2.16
N ALA A 238 -14.86 5.97 -2.18
CA ALA A 238 -14.20 5.41 -3.35
C ALA A 238 -13.18 4.35 -2.92
N PHE A 239 -12.99 3.36 -3.78
CA PHE A 239 -11.93 2.37 -3.62
C PHE A 239 -10.79 2.64 -4.60
N CYS A 240 -9.59 2.31 -4.16
CA CYS A 240 -8.37 2.34 -4.94
C CYS A 240 -7.63 1.01 -4.71
N ARG A 241 -7.03 0.46 -5.78
CA ARG A 241 -6.21 -0.75 -5.66
C ARG A 241 -4.86 -0.40 -5.03
N ALA A 242 -4.22 -1.39 -4.44
CA ALA A 242 -2.92 -1.27 -3.80
C ALA A 242 -2.23 -2.66 -3.90
N THR A 243 -2.21 -3.22 -5.10
CA THR A 243 -1.77 -4.59 -5.40
C THR A 243 -2.01 -4.87 -6.87
N SER A 244 -1.19 -5.67 -7.55
CA SER A 244 -1.51 -6.15 -8.90
C SER A 244 -2.58 -7.24 -8.93
N GLY A 245 -2.94 -7.84 -7.80
CA GLY A 245 -3.98 -8.86 -7.69
C GLY A 245 -5.39 -8.37 -8.05
N GLY A 246 -6.29 -9.29 -8.41
CA GLY A 246 -7.70 -8.97 -8.63
C GLY A 246 -8.42 -8.68 -7.31
N LEU A 247 -9.34 -7.72 -7.29
CA LEU A 247 -10.04 -7.28 -6.09
C LEU A 247 -11.55 -7.16 -6.29
N GLN A 248 -12.29 -7.39 -5.21
CA GLN A 248 -13.72 -7.12 -5.13
C GLN A 248 -14.06 -6.51 -3.77
N ALA A 249 -14.83 -5.42 -3.75
CA ALA A 249 -15.43 -4.88 -2.54
C ALA A 249 -16.95 -5.01 -2.56
N THR A 250 -17.53 -5.35 -1.41
CA THR A 250 -18.98 -5.42 -1.20
C THR A 250 -19.42 -4.50 -0.08
N LEU A 251 -20.67 -4.03 -0.16
CA LEU A 251 -21.38 -3.32 0.88
C LEU A 251 -22.69 -4.06 1.17
N GLY A 252 -22.74 -4.80 2.28
CA GLY A 252 -23.75 -5.85 2.44
C GLY A 252 -23.56 -6.93 1.36
N ASP A 253 -24.63 -7.27 0.66
CA ASP A 253 -24.63 -8.30 -0.40
C ASP A 253 -24.30 -7.74 -1.80
N ALA A 254 -24.23 -6.41 -1.95
CA ALA A 254 -23.97 -5.77 -3.23
C ALA A 254 -22.47 -5.62 -3.48
N VAL A 255 -22.01 -6.03 -4.67
CA VAL A 255 -20.68 -5.69 -5.18
C VAL A 255 -20.67 -4.23 -5.62
N VAL A 256 -19.82 -3.41 -4.98
CA VAL A 256 -19.76 -1.96 -5.21
C VAL A 256 -18.50 -1.51 -5.93
N TRP A 257 -17.49 -2.39 -6.00
CA TRP A 257 -16.23 -2.12 -6.69
C TRP A 257 -15.53 -3.43 -7.08
N ARG A 258 -14.82 -3.38 -8.22
CA ARG A 258 -13.94 -4.43 -8.73
C ARG A 258 -12.67 -3.80 -9.30
N ALA A 259 -11.56 -4.51 -9.19
CA ALA A 259 -10.36 -4.24 -9.97
C ALA A 259 -9.86 -5.55 -10.55
N GLU A 260 -9.54 -5.55 -11.84
CA GLU A 260 -8.96 -6.72 -12.50
C GLU A 260 -7.53 -6.95 -12.02
N LYS A 261 -7.06 -8.20 -12.15
CA LYS A 261 -5.67 -8.58 -11.94
C LYS A 261 -4.79 -8.00 -13.07
N ASP A 262 -3.52 -7.73 -12.76
CA ASP A 262 -2.49 -7.28 -13.70
C ASP A 262 -2.94 -6.02 -14.48
N PRO A 263 -3.13 -4.89 -13.78
CA PRO A 263 -3.62 -3.67 -14.41
C PRO A 263 -2.67 -3.23 -15.53
N ALA A 264 -3.23 -2.60 -16.56
CA ALA A 264 -2.40 -1.92 -17.53
C ALA A 264 -1.60 -0.80 -16.83
N SER A 265 -0.28 -0.81 -17.06
CA SER A 265 0.65 0.17 -16.51
C SER A 265 1.16 1.06 -17.64
N HIS A 266 0.74 2.32 -17.64
CA HIS A 266 1.15 3.30 -18.65
C HIS A 266 1.18 4.71 -18.07
N PRO A 267 2.13 5.59 -18.46
CA PRO A 267 2.28 6.90 -17.84
C PRO A 267 1.06 7.84 -17.96
N GLN A 268 0.12 7.56 -18.86
CA GLN A 268 -1.13 8.32 -19.01
C GLN A 268 -2.35 7.65 -18.37
N LEU A 269 -2.21 6.41 -17.88
CA LEU A 269 -3.29 5.71 -17.20
C LEU A 269 -3.30 6.06 -15.70
N PRO A 270 -4.46 5.92 -15.04
CA PRO A 270 -4.56 6.19 -13.61
C PRO A 270 -3.77 5.25 -12.71
N HIS A 271 -3.33 4.12 -13.27
CA HIS A 271 -2.42 3.18 -12.63
C HIS A 271 -1.10 3.15 -13.40
N PHE A 272 0.03 3.19 -12.69
CA PHE A 272 1.35 3.12 -13.29
C PHE A 272 2.35 2.50 -12.33
N THR A 273 3.28 1.72 -12.87
CA THR A 273 4.39 1.15 -12.09
C THR A 273 5.71 1.71 -12.61
N TYR A 274 6.41 2.44 -11.76
CA TYR A 274 7.81 2.80 -11.99
C TYR A 274 8.72 1.75 -11.34
N ARG A 275 9.82 1.40 -12.02
CA ARG A 275 10.80 0.43 -11.52
C ARG A 275 12.20 0.99 -11.67
N ARG A 276 13.01 0.83 -10.63
CA ARG A 276 14.45 1.07 -10.66
C ARG A 276 15.16 -0.12 -10.05
N ARG A 277 16.29 -0.52 -10.64
CA ARG A 277 17.10 -1.65 -10.16
C ARG A 277 17.54 -1.39 -8.71
N LEU A 278 17.43 -2.40 -7.86
CA LEU A 278 18.05 -2.39 -6.54
C LEU A 278 19.57 -2.39 -6.71
N GLU A 279 20.24 -1.58 -5.91
CA GLU A 279 21.69 -1.61 -5.78
C GLU A 279 22.00 -2.78 -4.84
N VAL A 280 22.54 -3.87 -5.39
CA VAL A 280 22.94 -5.05 -4.62
C VAL A 280 24.46 -5.09 -4.69
N ASP A 281 25.10 -4.95 -3.53
CA ASP A 281 26.55 -5.11 -3.36
C ASP A 281 27.00 -6.57 -3.52
#